data_AF-A0ABD5P214-F1
#
_entry.id   AF-A0ABD5P214-F1
#
_cell.length_a   1.000
_cell.length_b   1.000
_cell.length_c   1.000
_cell.angle_alpha   90.00
_cell.angle_beta   90.00
_cell.angle_gamma   90.00
#
_symmetry.space_group_name_H-M   'P 1'
#
loop_
_entity.id
_entity.type
_entity.pdbx_description
1 polymer ?
#
loop_
_entity_poly.entity_id
_entity_poly.type
_entity_poly.pdbx_seq_one_letter_code
_entity_poly.pdbx_strand_id
1 'polypeptide(L)'
;MAETDDAVTDRAEQSIERIGCFVHAVEIFAAAVFAVLFAIGVGDLVLQIVRATMTGAITDPLVVIGFIDTGLLLLIIVEVYQTVIAYVEESNTSRIVVLVTYTGIIAMVRKIITFRTGEYATATDALLAASAYTLVLFGLVALLWVYRSSDGSEIL
;
A
#
# COMPACT_ATOMS: atom_id res chain seq x y z
N MET A 1 30.31 20.94 -37.05
CA MET A 1 28.97 20.34 -36.81
C MET A 1 29.03 19.04 -36.00
N ALA A 2 30.19 18.40 -35.83
CA ALA A 2 30.37 17.23 -34.95
C ALA A 2 30.62 17.58 -33.46
N GLU A 3 31.27 18.71 -33.18
CA GLU A 3 31.65 19.12 -31.80
C GLU A 3 30.47 19.52 -30.89
N THR A 4 29.31 19.85 -31.48
CA THR A 4 28.10 20.24 -30.74
C THR A 4 27.26 19.01 -30.33
N ASP A 5 27.47 17.86 -30.98
CA ASP A 5 26.72 16.62 -30.75
C ASP A 5 27.29 15.83 -29.55
N ASP A 6 28.62 15.82 -29.40
CA ASP A 6 29.32 15.21 -28.26
C ASP A 6 29.04 15.94 -26.94
N ALA A 7 29.01 17.28 -26.95
CA ALA A 7 28.75 18.08 -25.76
C ALA A 7 27.29 18.00 -25.25
N VAL A 8 26.35 17.65 -26.14
CA VAL A 8 24.95 17.41 -25.77
C VAL A 8 24.78 15.99 -25.21
N THR A 9 25.47 15.01 -25.79
CA THR A 9 25.46 13.61 -25.34
C THR A 9 26.10 13.47 -23.95
N ASP A 10 27.25 14.10 -23.71
CA ASP A 10 27.98 14.05 -22.42
C ASP A 10 27.18 14.70 -21.25
N ARG A 11 26.39 15.75 -21.53
CA ARG A 11 25.48 16.35 -20.54
C ARG A 11 24.26 15.48 -20.25
N ALA A 12 23.75 14.77 -21.26
CA ALA A 12 22.64 13.84 -21.10
C ALA A 12 23.07 12.62 -20.26
N GLU A 13 24.26 12.07 -20.53
CA GLU A 13 24.84 10.95 -19.76
C GLU A 13 25.09 11.35 -18.30
N GLN A 14 25.68 12.53 -18.04
CA GLN A 14 25.87 13.04 -16.67
C GLN A 14 24.55 13.28 -15.92
N SER A 15 23.48 13.63 -16.63
CA SER A 15 22.16 13.82 -16.01
C SER A 15 21.53 12.49 -15.62
N ILE A 16 21.66 11.45 -16.46
CA ILE A 16 21.14 10.10 -16.19
C ILE A 16 21.86 9.48 -14.99
N GLU A 17 23.18 9.63 -14.88
CA GLU A 17 23.95 9.08 -13.76
C GLU A 17 23.57 9.73 -12.41
N ARG A 18 23.35 11.05 -12.41
CA ARG A 18 22.91 11.78 -11.20
C ARG A 18 21.49 11.41 -10.79
N ILE A 19 20.58 11.23 -11.75
CA ILE A 19 19.20 10.80 -11.47
C ILE A 19 19.21 9.41 -10.85
N GLY A 20 20.00 8.47 -11.38
CA GLY A 20 20.12 7.12 -10.83
C GLY A 20 20.59 7.11 -9.38
N CYS A 21 21.64 7.87 -9.06
CA CYS A 21 22.15 8.00 -7.69
C CYS A 21 21.11 8.63 -6.74
N PHE A 22 20.38 9.66 -7.20
CA PHE A 22 19.34 10.29 -6.41
C PHE A 22 18.17 9.34 -6.12
N VAL A 23 17.68 8.64 -7.14
CA VAL A 23 16.58 7.66 -6.99
C VAL A 23 16.98 6.57 -6.00
N HIS A 24 18.20 6.02 -6.13
CA HIS A 24 18.69 4.99 -5.22
C HIS A 24 18.85 5.50 -3.77
N ALA A 25 19.30 6.74 -3.58
CA ALA A 25 19.37 7.35 -2.25
C ALA A 25 17.97 7.52 -1.62
N VAL A 26 16.98 7.92 -2.42
CA VAL A 26 15.58 8.02 -1.98
C VAL A 26 14.99 6.65 -1.65
N GLU A 27 15.30 5.62 -2.44
CA GLU A 27 14.90 4.23 -2.21
C GLU A 27 15.42 3.71 -0.86
N ILE A 28 16.72 3.85 -0.60
CA ILE A 28 17.34 3.44 0.66
C ILE A 28 16.72 4.20 1.84
N PHE A 29 16.49 5.51 1.69
CA PHE A 29 15.87 6.32 2.72
C PHE A 29 14.42 5.86 3.00
N ALA A 30 13.63 5.64 1.96
CA ALA A 30 12.27 5.13 2.09
C ALA A 30 12.26 3.76 2.78
N ALA A 31 13.09 2.81 2.32
CA ALA A 31 13.23 1.50 2.92
C ALA A 31 13.59 1.58 4.42
N ALA A 32 14.51 2.48 4.79
CA ALA A 32 14.88 2.70 6.19
C ALA A 32 13.71 3.24 7.02
N VAL A 33 12.95 4.22 6.51
CA VAL A 33 11.76 4.75 7.21
C VAL A 33 10.71 3.66 7.38
N PHE A 34 10.37 2.92 6.33
CA PHE A 34 9.40 1.83 6.39
C PHE A 34 9.85 0.73 7.36
N ALA A 35 11.12 0.35 7.35
CA ALA A 35 11.67 -0.65 8.27
C ALA A 35 11.57 -0.20 9.74
N VAL A 36 11.88 1.08 10.03
CA VAL A 36 11.77 1.63 11.39
C VAL A 36 10.31 1.68 11.84
N LEU A 37 9.40 2.16 10.99
CA LEU A 37 7.96 2.20 11.31
C LEU A 37 7.41 0.78 11.55
N PHE A 38 7.81 -0.18 10.72
CA PHE A 38 7.42 -1.57 10.87
C PHE A 38 7.98 -2.17 12.18
N ALA A 39 9.25 -1.93 12.49
CA ALA A 39 9.87 -2.42 13.73
C ALA A 39 9.20 -1.85 14.98
N ILE A 40 8.88 -0.55 14.99
CA ILE A 40 8.15 0.10 16.09
C ILE A 40 6.77 -0.55 16.23
N GLY A 41 6.05 -0.73 15.14
CA GLY A 41 4.71 -1.31 15.18
C GLY A 41 4.70 -2.79 15.59
N VAL A 42 5.69 -3.60 15.17
CA VAL A 42 5.88 -4.97 15.67
C VAL A 42 6.16 -4.94 17.18
N GLY A 43 7.03 -4.04 17.62
CA GLY A 43 7.35 -3.87 19.05
C GLY A 43 6.12 -3.53 19.88
N ASP A 44 5.29 -2.60 19.39
CA ASP A 44 4.04 -2.22 20.05
C ASP A 44 3.07 -3.39 20.13
N LEU A 45 2.84 -4.11 19.03
CA LEU A 45 1.97 -5.30 19.01
C LEU A 45 2.45 -6.37 20.00
N VAL A 46 3.75 -6.66 20.04
CA VAL A 46 4.33 -7.63 20.98
C VAL A 46 4.09 -7.18 22.42
N LEU A 47 4.34 -5.91 22.74
CA LEU A 47 4.09 -5.37 24.08
C LEU A 47 2.62 -5.44 24.48
N GLN A 48 1.70 -5.12 23.56
CA GLN A 48 0.26 -5.24 23.79
C GLN A 48 -0.14 -6.69 24.12
N ILE A 49 0.33 -7.66 23.32
CA ILE A 49 0.05 -9.09 23.51
C ILE A 49 0.59 -9.58 24.86
N VAL A 50 1.84 -9.23 25.20
CA VAL A 50 2.45 -9.62 26.48
C VAL A 50 1.64 -9.05 27.65
N ARG A 51 1.26 -7.77 27.62
CA ARG A 51 0.43 -7.15 28.67
C ARG A 51 -0.93 -7.82 28.83
N ALA A 52 -1.61 -8.13 27.73
CA ALA A 52 -2.90 -8.82 27.77
C ALA A 52 -2.79 -10.26 28.27
N THR A 53 -1.69 -10.94 27.96
CA THR A 53 -1.41 -12.29 28.47
C THR A 53 -1.19 -12.25 29.99
N MET A 54 -0.39 -11.31 30.48
CA MET A 54 -0.11 -11.18 31.93
C MET A 54 -1.35 -10.79 32.74
N THR A 55 -2.26 -10.01 32.16
CA THR A 55 -3.51 -9.57 32.82
C THR A 55 -4.65 -10.57 32.67
N GLY A 56 -4.48 -11.63 31.87
CA GLY A 56 -5.54 -12.61 31.56
C GLY A 56 -6.61 -12.07 30.60
N ALA A 57 -6.43 -10.86 30.05
CA ALA A 57 -7.40 -10.22 29.16
C ALA A 57 -7.41 -10.81 27.73
N ILE A 58 -6.50 -11.73 27.41
CA ILE A 58 -6.42 -12.37 26.09
C ILE A 58 -7.67 -13.20 25.72
N THR A 59 -8.50 -13.56 26.71
CA THR A 59 -9.78 -14.26 26.48
C THR A 59 -10.91 -13.32 26.08
N ASP A 60 -10.73 -11.99 26.19
CA ASP A 60 -11.70 -11.01 25.72
C ASP A 60 -11.55 -10.81 24.19
N PRO A 61 -12.60 -11.12 23.39
CA PRO A 61 -12.57 -10.93 21.95
C PRO A 61 -12.26 -9.49 21.52
N LEU A 62 -12.66 -8.48 22.32
CA LEU A 62 -12.41 -7.07 22.00
C LEU A 62 -10.91 -6.75 22.02
N VAL A 63 -10.17 -7.35 22.94
CA VAL A 63 -8.71 -7.18 23.06
C VAL A 63 -7.99 -7.84 21.88
N VAL A 64 -8.42 -9.04 21.50
CA VAL A 64 -7.87 -9.77 20.35
C VAL A 64 -8.11 -9.01 19.05
N ILE A 65 -9.27 -8.38 18.88
CA ILE A 65 -9.55 -7.53 17.71
C ILE A 65 -8.57 -6.36 17.64
N GLY A 66 -8.22 -5.74 18.77
CA GLY A 66 -7.21 -4.67 18.80
C GLY A 66 -5.81 -5.12 18.31
N PHE A 67 -5.42 -6.37 18.59
CA PHE A 67 -4.19 -6.95 18.04
C PHE A 67 -4.27 -7.14 16.54
N ILE A 68 -5.44 -7.59 16.05
CA ILE A 68 -5.69 -7.74 14.62
C ILE A 68 -5.59 -6.37 13.95
N ASP A 69 -6.19 -5.32 14.50
CA ASP A 69 -6.13 -3.98 13.90
C ASP A 69 -4.70 -3.43 13.82
N THR A 70 -3.92 -3.63 14.89
CA THR A 70 -2.51 -3.24 14.92
C THR A 70 -1.70 -4.08 13.93
N GLY A 71 -1.85 -5.41 13.93
CA GLY A 71 -1.15 -6.32 13.03
C GLY A 71 -1.51 -6.11 11.57
N LEU A 72 -2.78 -5.83 11.28
CA LEU A 72 -3.24 -5.41 9.97
C LEU A 72 -2.51 -4.12 9.61
N LEU A 73 -2.50 -3.06 10.43
CA LEU A 73 -1.76 -1.83 10.13
C LEU A 73 -0.30 -2.12 9.69
N LEU A 74 0.41 -3.05 10.35
CA LEU A 74 1.76 -3.48 9.94
C LEU A 74 1.79 -4.09 8.53
N LEU A 75 0.81 -4.92 8.18
CA LEU A 75 0.65 -5.44 6.82
C LEU A 75 0.39 -4.32 5.81
N ILE A 76 -0.24 -3.19 6.19
CA ILE A 76 -0.41 -2.01 5.30
C ILE A 76 0.97 -1.43 5.02
N ILE A 77 1.82 -1.32 6.05
CA ILE A 77 3.15 -0.72 5.91
C ILE A 77 3.99 -1.51 4.90
N VAL A 78 4.01 -2.85 5.01
CA VAL A 78 4.74 -3.71 4.07
C VAL A 78 4.17 -3.60 2.65
N GLU A 79 2.84 -3.59 2.52
CA GLU A 79 2.16 -3.50 1.24
C GLU A 79 2.45 -2.16 0.53
N VAL A 80 2.35 -1.04 1.25
CA VAL A 80 2.65 0.30 0.72
C VAL A 80 4.12 0.39 0.30
N TYR A 81 5.06 -0.18 1.07
CA TYR A 81 6.46 -0.24 0.69
C TYR A 81 6.65 -0.96 -0.66
N GLN A 82 6.01 -2.13 -0.84
CA GLN A 82 6.08 -2.86 -2.10
C GLN A 82 5.51 -2.06 -3.27
N THR A 83 4.40 -1.33 -3.07
CA THR A 83 3.84 -0.43 -4.10
C THR A 83 4.82 0.69 -4.46
N VAL A 84 5.50 1.28 -3.48
CA VAL A 84 6.49 2.35 -3.72
C VAL A 84 7.68 1.84 -4.53
N ILE A 85 8.26 0.69 -4.16
CA ILE A 85 9.37 0.10 -4.91
C ILE A 85 8.94 -0.25 -6.33
N ALA A 86 7.77 -0.87 -6.49
CA ALA A 86 7.24 -1.19 -7.81
C ALA A 86 7.00 0.07 -8.67
N TYR A 87 6.63 1.20 -8.08
CA TYR A 87 6.47 2.47 -8.80
C TYR A 87 7.81 3.04 -9.29
N VAL A 88 8.87 2.87 -8.50
CA VAL A 88 10.21 3.35 -8.86
C VAL A 88 10.86 2.46 -9.93
N GLU A 89 10.62 1.15 -9.89
CA GLU A 89 11.21 0.18 -10.83
C GLU A 89 10.45 0.06 -12.16
N GLU A 90 9.13 0.30 -12.18
CA GLU A 90 8.29 0.06 -13.36
C GLU A 90 8.17 1.29 -14.26
N SER A 91 8.61 1.16 -15.52
CA SER A 91 8.48 2.22 -16.53
C SER A 91 7.15 2.20 -17.28
N ASN A 92 6.41 1.09 -17.24
CA ASN A 92 5.11 0.98 -17.92
C ASN A 92 3.97 1.51 -17.04
N THR A 93 3.45 2.68 -17.39
CA THR A 93 2.32 3.33 -16.70
C THR A 93 1.10 2.40 -16.57
N SER A 94 0.88 1.57 -17.59
CA SER A 94 -0.10 0.48 -17.65
C SER A 94 -0.05 -0.48 -16.47
N ARG A 95 1.15 -0.95 -16.14
CA ARG A 95 1.36 -1.94 -15.08
C ARG A 95 1.24 -1.32 -13.69
N ILE A 96 1.60 -0.04 -13.57
CA ILE A 96 1.43 0.75 -12.35
C ILE A 96 -0.05 0.81 -11.95
N VAL A 97 -0.96 1.07 -12.89
CA VAL A 97 -2.42 1.14 -12.61
C VAL A 97 -2.94 -0.18 -12.05
N VAL A 98 -2.54 -1.31 -12.64
CA VAL A 98 -2.95 -2.64 -12.16
C VAL A 98 -2.43 -2.90 -10.76
N LEU A 99 -1.15 -2.63 -10.49
CA LEU A 99 -0.53 -2.83 -9.18
C LEU A 99 -1.21 -1.99 -8.09
N VAL A 100 -1.42 -0.69 -8.35
CA VAL A 100 -2.08 0.22 -7.41
C VAL A 100 -3.54 -0.19 -7.18
N THR A 101 -4.24 -0.67 -8.21
CA THR A 101 -5.62 -1.14 -8.06
C THR A 101 -5.68 -2.40 -7.19
N TYR A 102 -4.73 -3.32 -7.34
CA TYR A 102 -4.61 -4.49 -6.48
C TYR A 102 -4.37 -4.11 -5.01
N THR A 103 -3.43 -3.21 -4.76
CA THR A 103 -3.20 -2.63 -3.42
C THR A 103 -4.47 -1.97 -2.87
N GLY A 104 -5.17 -1.18 -3.70
CA GLY A 104 -6.44 -0.56 -3.31
C GLY A 104 -7.51 -1.60 -2.91
N ILE A 105 -7.63 -2.69 -3.65
CA ILE A 105 -8.55 -3.79 -3.34
C ILE A 105 -8.17 -4.45 -2.00
N ILE A 106 -6.89 -4.76 -1.78
CA ILE A 106 -6.43 -5.39 -0.53
C ILE A 106 -6.70 -4.47 0.67
N ALA A 107 -6.43 -3.16 0.55
CA ALA A 107 -6.74 -2.18 1.57
C ALA A 107 -8.25 -2.09 1.87
N MET A 108 -9.12 -2.20 0.87
CA MET A 108 -10.57 -2.23 1.07
C MET A 108 -11.04 -3.54 1.71
N VAL A 109 -10.52 -4.68 1.28
CA VAL A 109 -10.80 -5.99 1.88
C VAL A 109 -10.45 -5.97 3.36
N ARG A 110 -9.34 -5.34 3.73
CA ARG A 110 -8.94 -5.14 5.12
C ARG A 110 -9.97 -4.34 5.94
N LYS A 111 -10.52 -3.24 5.38
CA LYS A 111 -11.59 -2.49 6.04
C LYS A 111 -12.85 -3.33 6.24
N ILE A 112 -13.12 -4.27 5.34
CA ILE A 112 -14.25 -5.20 5.44
C ILE A 112 -13.99 -6.27 6.51
N ILE A 113 -12.78 -6.82 6.62
CA ILE A 113 -12.43 -7.84 7.63
C ILE A 113 -12.55 -7.29 9.07
N THR A 114 -12.13 -6.04 9.29
CA THR A 114 -12.28 -5.36 10.59
C THR A 114 -13.68 -4.78 10.81
N PHE A 115 -14.57 -4.81 9.81
CA PHE A 115 -15.86 -4.11 9.90
C PHE A 115 -16.73 -4.65 11.03
N ARG A 116 -17.09 -3.75 11.96
CA ARG A 116 -17.95 -4.08 13.10
C ARG A 116 -19.00 -2.99 13.28
N THR A 117 -20.27 -3.40 13.29
CA THR A 117 -21.41 -2.48 13.45
C THR A 117 -21.42 -1.75 14.79
N GLY A 118 -20.84 -2.35 15.84
CA GLY A 118 -20.75 -1.76 17.18
C GLY A 118 -19.81 -0.56 17.32
N GLU A 119 -18.99 -0.25 16.32
CA GLU A 119 -18.15 0.97 16.33
C GLU A 119 -18.89 2.21 15.83
N TYR A 120 -20.08 2.03 15.28
CA TYR A 120 -20.90 3.09 14.72
C TYR A 120 -21.96 3.53 15.74
N ALA A 121 -22.23 4.85 15.78
CA ALA A 121 -23.19 5.42 16.72
C ALA A 121 -24.62 4.91 16.49
N THR A 122 -24.97 4.63 15.22
CA THR A 122 -26.28 4.08 14.84
C THR A 122 -26.14 2.96 13.81
N ALA A 123 -27.18 2.11 13.73
CA ALA A 123 -27.26 1.08 12.69
C ALA A 123 -27.29 1.69 11.27
N THR A 124 -27.84 2.91 11.12
CA THR A 124 -27.86 3.64 9.87
C THR A 124 -26.45 4.07 9.44
N ASP A 125 -25.63 4.55 10.37
CA ASP A 125 -24.23 4.91 10.07
C ASP A 125 -23.41 3.69 9.64
N ALA A 126 -23.62 2.55 10.32
CA ALA A 126 -22.99 1.29 9.93
C ALA A 126 -23.42 0.85 8.52
N LEU A 127 -24.71 0.95 8.20
CA LEU A 127 -25.25 0.61 6.88
C LEU A 127 -24.68 1.52 5.79
N LEU A 128 -24.60 2.83 6.06
CA LEU A 128 -24.01 3.79 5.14
C LEU A 128 -22.52 3.48 4.89
N ALA A 129 -21.75 3.22 5.94
CA ALA A 129 -20.35 2.83 5.82
C ALA A 129 -20.17 1.54 5.01
N ALA A 130 -20.94 0.50 5.30
CA ALA A 130 -20.91 -0.77 4.55
C ALA A 130 -21.26 -0.56 3.06
N SER A 131 -22.26 0.27 2.78
CA SER A 131 -22.65 0.60 1.40
C SER A 131 -21.55 1.38 0.66
N ALA A 132 -20.88 2.32 1.34
CA ALA A 132 -19.77 3.06 0.77
C ALA A 132 -18.57 2.15 0.48
N TYR A 133 -18.21 1.26 1.40
CA TYR A 133 -17.13 0.29 1.19
C TYR A 133 -17.44 -0.66 0.02
N THR A 134 -18.70 -1.09 -0.09
CA THR A 134 -19.17 -1.88 -1.24
C THR A 134 -19.00 -1.10 -2.53
N LEU A 135 -19.46 0.16 -2.59
CA LEU A 135 -19.36 1.00 -3.78
C LEU A 135 -17.92 1.23 -4.22
N VAL A 136 -17.02 1.52 -3.27
CA VAL A 136 -15.59 1.69 -3.55
C VAL A 136 -14.97 0.40 -4.09
N LEU A 137 -15.27 -0.75 -3.46
CA LEU A 137 -14.77 -2.04 -3.93
C LEU A 137 -15.26 -2.35 -5.35
N PHE A 138 -16.54 -2.13 -5.64
CA PHE A 138 -17.09 -2.28 -6.99
C PHE A 138 -16.43 -1.33 -7.99
N GLY A 139 -16.17 -0.08 -7.60
CA GLY A 139 -15.45 0.89 -8.43
C GLY A 139 -14.04 0.44 -8.79
N LEU A 140 -13.29 -0.09 -7.82
CA LEU A 140 -11.94 -0.62 -8.05
C LEU A 140 -11.96 -1.87 -8.95
N VAL A 141 -12.91 -2.78 -8.73
CA VAL A 141 -13.10 -3.96 -9.59
C VAL A 141 -13.50 -3.56 -11.01
N ALA A 142 -14.38 -2.57 -11.16
CA ALA A 142 -14.78 -2.04 -12.47
C ALA A 142 -13.60 -1.37 -13.19
N LEU A 143 -12.77 -0.60 -12.48
CA LEU A 143 -11.55 -0.02 -13.04
C LEU A 143 -10.57 -1.09 -13.52
N LEU A 144 -10.35 -2.13 -12.70
CA LEU A 144 -9.51 -3.28 -13.08
C LEU A 144 -10.08 -4.01 -14.30
N TRP A 145 -11.41 -4.16 -14.38
CA TRP A 145 -12.09 -4.77 -15.52
C TRP A 145 -11.84 -3.96 -16.80
N VAL A 146 -12.13 -2.66 -16.79
CA VAL A 146 -11.98 -1.77 -17.95
C VAL A 146 -10.54 -1.75 -18.43
N TYR A 147 -9.60 -1.64 -17.48
CA TYR A 147 -8.17 -1.64 -17.78
C TYR A 147 -7.74 -2.95 -18.46
N ARG A 148 -8.15 -4.11 -17.92
CA ARG A 148 -7.86 -5.43 -18.53
C ARG A 148 -8.49 -5.64 -19.89
N SER A 149 -9.73 -5.16 -20.10
CA SER A 149 -10.39 -5.27 -21.40
C SER A 149 -9.72 -4.41 -22.47
N SER A 150 -9.07 -3.31 -22.07
CA SER A 150 -8.36 -2.42 -23.00
C SER A 150 -7.00 -3.02 -23.39
N ASP A 151 -6.23 -3.53 -22.42
CA ASP A 151 -4.97 -4.27 -22.66
C ASP A 151 -5.18 -5.50 -23.57
N GLY A 152 -6.34 -6.18 -23.46
CA GLY A 152 -6.68 -7.33 -24.30
C GLY A 152 -7.01 -7.00 -25.77
N SER A 153 -7.18 -5.72 -26.10
CA SER A 153 -7.56 -5.26 -27.46
C SER A 153 -6.37 -4.89 -28.37
N GLU A 154 -5.14 -4.84 -27.85
CA GLU A 154 -3.92 -4.67 -28.67
C GLU A 154 -3.38 -6.00 -29.26
N ILE A 155 -4.08 -7.13 -29.06
CA ILE A 155 -3.65 -8.47 -29.51
C ILE A 155 -4.62 -9.10 -30.53
N LEU A 156 -5.49 -8.31 -31.18
CA LEU A 156 -6.31 -8.71 -32.33
C LEU A 156 -6.22 -7.67 -33.44
#